data_AF-B3DVX5-F1
#
_entry.id   AF-B3DVX5-F1
#
_cell.length_a   1.000
_cell.length_b   1.000
_cell.length_c   1.000
_cell.angle_alpha   90.00
_cell.angle_beta   90.00
_cell.angle_gamma   90.00
#
_symmetry.space_group_name_H-M   'P 1'
#
loop_
_entity.id
_entity.type
_entity.pdbx_description
1 polymer ?
#
loop_
_entity_poly.entity_id
_entity_poly.type
_entity_poly.pdbx_seq_one_letter_code
_entity_poly.pdbx_strand_id
1 'polypeptide(L)'
;MQLKHYVFSKEKIKEAMRLLHRVEWTVKRSSTNLFFGEYRSVFKGKGKEFDQVVAYEFGDDIRDIDWNVTARLGALYRKKFVEERELILTLIVEDSPSLLFGSGTLTKRDAVMEIAGYLSILATGLYHRLCIVYVYPGGHSFIPPVKGRKQILSSMIKLFAMDPPSLWPLKQLTIPWSFLLKTLPRNTVMFWLGDFPSRPICREWIALSSRFEILGFRVEDPWEYALPQKESFLAFDPISGRVVKVDTAHPDIKKRQQKWRLEKDNYWKSLFPGKFSRCSFLLGTPLFPKLMHFLVERSIV
;
A
#
# COMPACT_ATOMS: atom_id res chain seq x y z
N MET A 1 16.06 -5.24 -15.18
CA MET A 1 16.28 -6.65 -14.80
C MET A 1 15.04 -7.42 -15.21
N GLN A 2 15.12 -8.19 -16.30
CA GLN A 2 13.99 -8.94 -16.86
C GLN A 2 13.47 -9.96 -15.83
N LEU A 3 12.14 -10.09 -15.76
CA LEU A 3 11.42 -11.07 -14.94
C LEU A 3 12.03 -12.45 -15.16
N LYS A 4 12.70 -13.00 -14.13
CA LYS A 4 12.84 -14.46 -14.03
C LYS A 4 11.42 -15.01 -14.17
N HIS A 5 11.23 -15.95 -15.09
CA HIS A 5 9.96 -16.67 -15.22
C HIS A 5 9.71 -17.37 -13.88
N TYR A 6 8.88 -16.76 -13.03
CA TYR A 6 8.39 -17.41 -11.83
C TYR A 6 7.46 -18.54 -12.29
N VAL A 7 7.97 -19.77 -12.23
CA VAL A 7 7.16 -20.97 -12.43
C VAL A 7 6.53 -21.30 -11.10
N PHE A 8 5.27 -20.91 -10.92
CA PHE A 8 4.50 -21.23 -9.72
C PHE A 8 3.94 -22.66 -9.80
N SER A 9 3.85 -23.35 -8.66
CA SER A 9 3.19 -24.65 -8.61
C SER A 9 1.69 -24.49 -8.89
N LYS A 10 1.06 -25.51 -9.49
CA LYS A 10 -0.40 -25.52 -9.75
C LYS A 10 -1.22 -25.27 -8.49
N GLU A 11 -0.74 -25.75 -7.35
CA GLU A 11 -1.38 -25.60 -6.05
C GLU A 11 -1.40 -24.15 -5.56
N LYS A 12 -0.26 -23.44 -5.63
CA LYS A 12 -0.19 -22.01 -5.27
C LYS A 12 -1.10 -21.15 -6.15
N ILE A 13 -1.15 -21.43 -7.45
CA ILE A 13 -2.05 -20.71 -8.35
C ILE A 13 -3.52 -20.96 -7.96
N LYS A 14 -3.86 -22.20 -7.58
CA LYS A 14 -5.21 -22.54 -7.10
C LYS A 14 -5.56 -21.80 -5.82
N GLU A 15 -4.65 -21.70 -4.86
CA GLU A 15 -4.83 -20.93 -3.62
C GLU A 15 -4.98 -19.42 -3.89
N ALA A 16 -4.10 -18.86 -4.73
CA ALA A 16 -4.21 -17.48 -5.18
C ALA A 16 -5.57 -17.18 -5.83
N MET A 17 -6.05 -18.08 -6.70
CA MET A 17 -7.38 -17.98 -7.30
C MET A 17 -8.49 -18.05 -6.23
N ARG A 18 -8.41 -18.94 -5.24
CA ARG A 18 -9.40 -19.01 -4.15
C ARG A 18 -9.45 -17.72 -3.34
N LEU A 19 -8.30 -17.17 -2.96
CA LEU A 19 -8.22 -15.88 -2.26
C LEU A 19 -8.84 -14.76 -3.10
N LEU A 20 -8.49 -14.70 -4.39
CA LEU A 20 -9.02 -13.69 -5.30
C LEU A 20 -10.53 -13.79 -5.49
N HIS A 21 -11.06 -15.00 -5.68
CA HIS A 21 -12.51 -15.24 -5.77
C HIS A 21 -13.24 -14.84 -4.50
N ARG A 22 -12.67 -15.15 -3.32
CA ARG A 22 -13.23 -14.74 -2.03
C ARG A 22 -13.27 -13.21 -1.91
N VAL A 23 -12.16 -12.54 -2.21
CA VAL A 23 -12.07 -11.06 -2.23
C VAL A 23 -13.11 -10.47 -3.16
N GLU A 24 -13.22 -10.97 -4.40
CA GLU A 24 -14.22 -10.51 -5.37
C GLU A 24 -15.65 -10.68 -4.87
N TRP A 25 -15.95 -11.82 -4.26
CA TRP A 25 -17.28 -12.11 -3.73
C TRP A 25 -17.64 -11.18 -2.58
N THR A 26 -16.71 -10.93 -1.65
CA THR A 26 -16.88 -9.97 -0.56
C THR A 26 -17.19 -8.57 -1.11
N VAL A 27 -16.42 -8.08 -2.08
CA VAL A 27 -16.65 -6.75 -2.70
C VAL A 27 -18.02 -6.70 -3.38
N LYS A 28 -18.40 -7.73 -4.15
CA LYS A 28 -19.70 -7.80 -4.83
C LYS A 28 -20.88 -7.81 -3.86
N ARG A 29 -20.79 -8.57 -2.77
CA ARG A 29 -21.87 -8.68 -1.78
C ARG A 29 -22.09 -7.37 -1.01
N SER A 30 -21.04 -6.59 -0.81
CA SER A 30 -21.11 -5.30 -0.14
C SER A 30 -21.48 -4.13 -1.06
N SER A 31 -21.51 -4.32 -2.39
CA SER A 31 -21.72 -3.26 -3.39
C SER A 31 -23.16 -3.21 -3.94
N THR A 32 -24.16 -3.29 -3.07
CA THR A 32 -25.56 -3.05 -3.44
C THR A 32 -25.77 -1.58 -3.83
N ASN A 33 -25.64 -1.28 -5.13
CA ASN A 33 -26.13 -0.13 -5.92
C ASN A 33 -25.90 1.34 -5.47
N LEU A 34 -25.42 1.65 -4.26
CA LEU A 34 -25.23 3.04 -3.82
C LEU A 34 -23.82 3.60 -4.07
N PHE A 35 -22.88 2.75 -4.50
CA PHE A 35 -21.46 2.89 -4.11
C PHE A 35 -20.47 2.97 -5.28
N PHE A 36 -20.82 3.50 -6.45
CA PHE A 36 -19.85 3.74 -7.55
C PHE A 36 -19.64 5.23 -7.86
N GLY A 37 -20.63 6.08 -7.59
CA GLY A 37 -20.53 7.54 -7.76
C GLY A 37 -19.60 8.21 -6.75
N GLU A 38 -19.73 7.84 -5.47
CA GLU A 38 -18.92 8.38 -4.36
C GLU A 38 -17.44 7.95 -4.43
N TYR A 39 -17.12 6.85 -5.10
CA TYR A 39 -15.75 6.29 -5.11
C TYR A 39 -14.81 6.94 -6.12
N ARG A 40 -15.34 7.65 -7.13
CA ARG A 40 -14.49 8.40 -8.07
C ARG A 40 -13.71 9.53 -7.38
N SER A 41 -14.20 10.06 -6.27
CA SER A 41 -13.53 11.14 -5.52
C SER A 41 -12.59 10.63 -4.41
N VAL A 42 -12.59 9.33 -4.09
CA VAL A 42 -11.73 8.71 -3.06
C VAL A 42 -10.25 8.73 -3.45
N PHE A 43 -9.99 8.53 -4.74
CA PHE A 43 -8.65 8.52 -5.32
C PHE A 43 -8.48 9.83 -6.09
N LYS A 44 -7.80 10.82 -5.51
CA LYS A 44 -7.42 12.07 -6.17
C LYS A 44 -5.90 12.09 -6.26
N GLY A 45 -5.34 11.84 -7.44
CA GLY A 45 -3.90 11.98 -7.65
C GLY A 45 -3.46 13.43 -7.44
N LYS A 46 -2.19 13.65 -7.05
CA LYS A 46 -1.60 15.01 -6.96
C LYS A 46 -1.25 15.61 -8.33
N GLY A 47 -1.75 15.02 -9.42
CA GLY A 47 -1.41 15.34 -10.81
C GLY A 47 -2.50 16.15 -11.51
N LYS A 48 -2.06 17.14 -12.28
CA LYS A 48 -2.84 17.86 -13.29
C LYS A 48 -2.13 17.59 -14.62
N GLU A 49 -2.81 17.05 -15.63
CA GLU A 49 -2.20 16.79 -16.95
C GLU A 49 -2.32 18.04 -17.82
N PHE A 50 -1.25 18.42 -18.52
CA PHE A 50 -1.30 19.53 -19.47
C PHE A 50 -2.25 19.16 -20.61
N ASP A 51 -3.30 19.94 -20.78
CA ASP A 51 -4.31 19.72 -21.82
C ASP A 51 -3.95 20.56 -23.05
N GLN A 52 -3.94 21.88 -22.87
CA GLN A 52 -3.65 22.83 -23.94
C GLN A 52 -3.21 24.17 -23.38
N VAL A 53 -2.68 25.04 -24.25
CA VAL A 53 -2.45 26.45 -23.93
C VAL A 53 -3.69 27.25 -24.30
N VAL A 54 -4.21 28.04 -23.37
CA VAL A 54 -5.37 28.92 -23.58
C VAL A 54 -5.01 30.37 -23.28
N ALA A 55 -5.75 31.32 -23.85
CA ALA A 55 -5.62 32.72 -23.49
C ALA A 55 -5.91 32.89 -22.00
N TYR A 56 -5.12 33.72 -21.34
CA TYR A 56 -5.30 34.06 -19.94
C TYR A 56 -6.53 34.96 -19.77
N GLU A 57 -7.40 34.62 -18.82
CA GLU A 57 -8.52 35.46 -18.42
C GLU A 57 -8.29 36.03 -17.01
N PHE A 58 -8.87 37.19 -16.76
CA PHE A 58 -8.72 37.85 -15.47
C PHE A 58 -9.35 37.00 -14.34
N GLY A 59 -8.53 36.58 -13.38
CA GLY A 59 -8.92 35.66 -12.30
C GLY A 59 -8.26 34.28 -12.40
N ASP A 60 -7.61 33.96 -13.52
CA ASP A 60 -6.79 32.76 -13.66
C ASP A 60 -5.52 32.81 -12.79
N ASP A 61 -5.01 31.63 -12.40
CA ASP A 61 -3.77 31.54 -11.60
C ASP A 61 -2.55 31.96 -12.42
N ILE A 62 -1.89 33.04 -11.99
CA ILE A 62 -0.71 33.62 -12.63
C ILE A 62 0.45 32.61 -12.70
N ARG A 63 0.50 31.60 -11.81
CA ARG A 63 1.54 30.56 -11.81
C ARG A 63 1.43 29.61 -13.00
N ASP A 64 0.26 29.54 -13.63
CA ASP A 64 0.02 28.69 -14.79
C ASP A 64 0.39 29.38 -16.12
N ILE A 65 0.86 30.64 -16.10
CA ILE A 65 1.26 31.38 -17.30
C ILE A 65 2.43 30.68 -18.01
N ASP A 66 2.26 30.44 -19.31
CA ASP A 66 3.33 29.98 -20.18
C ASP A 66 4.05 31.18 -20.79
N TRP A 67 5.15 31.59 -20.17
CA TRP A 67 5.96 32.71 -20.63
C TRP A 67 6.55 32.51 -22.03
N ASN A 68 6.77 31.26 -22.44
CA ASN A 68 7.36 30.95 -23.74
C ASN A 68 6.34 31.19 -24.87
N VAL A 69 5.10 30.71 -24.68
CA VAL A 69 4.03 30.95 -25.65
C VAL A 69 3.58 32.41 -25.63
N THR A 70 3.51 33.01 -24.44
CA THR A 70 3.20 34.44 -24.26
C THR A 70 4.20 35.32 -25.02
N ALA A 71 5.50 35.04 -24.92
CA ALA A 71 6.52 35.79 -25.65
C ALA A 71 6.41 35.64 -27.17
N ARG A 72 5.97 34.48 -27.67
CA ARG A 72 5.85 34.22 -29.12
C ARG A 72 4.60 34.82 -29.74
N LEU A 73 3.48 34.80 -29.01
CA LEU A 73 2.17 35.23 -29.52
C LEU A 73 1.79 36.66 -29.12
N GLY A 74 2.58 37.31 -28.25
CA GLY A 74 2.39 38.71 -27.87
C GLY A 74 1.17 38.98 -26.98
N ALA A 75 0.50 37.94 -26.48
CA ALA A 75 -0.63 38.01 -25.57
C ALA A 75 -0.45 37.01 -24.42
N LEU A 76 -1.10 37.23 -23.28
CA LEU A 76 -0.97 36.34 -22.12
C LEU A 76 -1.63 34.99 -22.39
N TYR A 77 -0.86 33.92 -22.24
CA TYR A 77 -1.31 32.54 -22.35
C TYR A 77 -0.97 31.75 -21.08
N ARG A 78 -1.87 30.84 -20.70
CA ARG A 78 -1.66 29.92 -19.59
C ARG A 78 -1.83 28.47 -20.01
N LYS A 79 -1.21 27.59 -19.24
CA LYS A 79 -1.42 26.15 -19.33
C LYS A 79 -2.78 25.82 -18.72
N LYS A 80 -3.70 25.32 -19.54
CA LYS A 80 -4.90 24.65 -19.05
C LYS A 80 -4.53 23.22 -18.73
N PHE A 81 -4.85 22.82 -17.51
CA PHE A 81 -4.68 21.43 -17.10
C PHE A 81 -6.05 20.79 -16.91
N VAL A 82 -6.19 19.54 -17.32
CA VAL A 82 -7.39 18.74 -17.06
C VAL A 82 -7.10 17.80 -15.89
N GLU A 83 -8.12 17.59 -15.05
CA GLU A 83 -8.05 16.62 -13.98
C GLU A 83 -7.93 15.20 -14.58
N GLU A 84 -6.89 14.49 -14.17
CA GLU A 84 -6.48 13.23 -14.76
C GLU A 84 -7.49 12.13 -14.40
N ARG A 85 -8.30 11.67 -15.38
CA ARG A 85 -9.41 10.73 -15.14
C ARG A 85 -8.98 9.30 -14.79
N GLU A 86 -7.75 8.92 -15.13
CA GLU A 86 -7.23 7.58 -14.91
C GLU A 86 -6.00 7.64 -14.00
N LEU A 87 -6.14 7.09 -12.78
CA LEU A 87 -5.04 6.97 -11.83
C LEU A 87 -4.29 5.66 -12.00
N ILE A 88 -3.04 5.67 -11.53
CA ILE A 88 -2.23 4.47 -11.33
C ILE A 88 -2.22 4.16 -9.83
N LEU A 89 -2.93 3.11 -9.44
CA LEU A 89 -2.89 2.61 -8.07
C LEU A 89 -1.67 1.70 -7.95
N THR A 90 -0.67 2.11 -7.17
CA THR A 90 0.55 1.35 -6.95
C THR A 90 0.50 0.67 -5.59
N LEU A 91 0.44 -0.66 -5.58
CA LEU A 91 0.56 -1.46 -4.37
C LEU A 91 2.03 -1.70 -4.05
N ILE A 92 2.55 -1.13 -2.96
CA ILE A 92 3.85 -1.46 -2.40
C ILE A 92 3.62 -2.47 -1.30
N VAL A 93 3.83 -3.75 -1.59
CA VAL A 93 3.69 -4.84 -0.62
C VAL A 93 5.05 -5.09 -0.01
N GLU A 94 5.26 -4.61 1.21
CA GLU A 94 6.47 -4.85 1.98
C GLU A 94 6.35 -6.17 2.75
N ASP A 95 6.83 -7.26 2.14
CA ASP A 95 6.76 -8.61 2.70
C ASP A 95 7.97 -8.90 3.61
N SER A 96 7.91 -8.35 4.82
CA SER A 96 8.93 -8.55 5.86
C SER A 96 8.73 -9.89 6.59
N PRO A 97 9.79 -10.53 7.11
CA PRO A 97 9.67 -11.75 7.91
C PRO A 97 8.72 -11.63 9.11
N SER A 98 8.59 -10.43 9.68
CA SER A 98 7.69 -10.16 10.79
C SER A 98 6.21 -10.26 10.39
N LEU A 99 5.85 -10.21 9.10
CA LEU A 99 4.49 -10.45 8.65
C LEU A 99 4.04 -11.91 8.77
N LEU A 100 4.97 -12.86 8.92
CA LEU A 100 4.64 -14.27 9.15
C LEU A 100 4.08 -14.54 10.55
N PHE A 101 4.15 -13.56 11.44
CA PHE A 101 3.52 -13.64 12.76
C PHE A 101 1.99 -13.51 12.68
N GLY A 102 1.30 -14.27 13.52
CA GLY A 102 -0.13 -14.16 13.80
C GLY A 102 -0.48 -14.95 15.06
N SER A 103 -1.22 -14.36 16.00
CA SER A 103 -1.68 -15.01 17.23
C SER A 103 -2.95 -15.83 17.05
N GLY A 104 -3.65 -15.64 15.92
CA GLY A 104 -4.86 -16.37 15.56
C GLY A 104 -4.65 -17.35 14.40
N THR A 105 -5.68 -17.53 13.58
CA THR A 105 -5.67 -18.45 12.43
C THR A 105 -5.04 -17.88 11.16
N LEU A 106 -4.78 -16.57 11.13
CA LEU A 106 -4.23 -15.86 9.98
C LEU A 106 -2.96 -15.12 10.39
N THR A 107 -2.01 -15.06 9.48
CA THR A 107 -0.80 -14.25 9.64
C THR A 107 -1.06 -12.80 9.22
N LYS A 108 -0.20 -11.86 9.64
CA LYS A 108 -0.28 -10.48 9.14
C LYS A 108 -0.09 -10.40 7.62
N ARG A 109 0.74 -11.30 7.06
CA ARG A 109 0.95 -11.44 5.61
C ARG A 109 -0.35 -11.76 4.88
N ASP A 110 -1.17 -12.67 5.40
CA ASP A 110 -2.46 -13.02 4.79
C ASP A 110 -3.38 -11.80 4.70
N ALA A 111 -3.45 -11.01 5.77
CA ALA A 111 -4.23 -9.78 5.79
C ALA A 111 -3.68 -8.72 4.82
N VAL A 112 -2.36 -8.54 4.74
CA VAL A 112 -1.72 -7.64 3.76
C VAL A 112 -2.09 -8.04 2.32
N MET A 113 -2.01 -9.33 2.00
CA MET A 113 -2.39 -9.86 0.68
C MET A 113 -3.88 -9.68 0.41
N GLU A 114 -4.74 -9.90 1.40
CA GLU A 114 -6.19 -9.70 1.28
C GLU A 114 -6.54 -8.23 1.00
N ILE A 115 -5.91 -7.28 1.72
CA ILE A 115 -6.08 -5.84 1.49
C ILE A 115 -5.61 -5.44 0.09
N ALA A 116 -4.45 -5.94 -0.35
CA ALA A 116 -3.97 -5.77 -1.72
C ALA A 116 -4.99 -6.31 -2.76
N GLY A 117 -5.61 -7.45 -2.46
CA GLY A 117 -6.75 -8.01 -3.19
C GLY A 117 -7.90 -7.02 -3.32
N TYR A 118 -8.41 -6.50 -2.21
CA TYR A 118 -9.52 -5.55 -2.23
C TYR A 118 -9.21 -4.31 -3.08
N LEU A 119 -8.03 -3.71 -2.90
CA LEU A 119 -7.59 -2.56 -3.69
C LEU A 119 -7.52 -2.86 -5.19
N SER A 120 -7.09 -4.07 -5.58
CA SER A 120 -7.04 -4.48 -6.99
C SER A 120 -8.42 -4.61 -7.65
N ILE A 121 -9.41 -5.08 -6.89
CA ILE A 121 -10.79 -5.19 -7.38
C ILE A 121 -11.43 -3.80 -7.49
N LEU A 122 -11.15 -2.92 -6.53
CA LEU A 122 -11.56 -1.50 -6.62
C LEU A 122 -10.93 -0.82 -7.84
N ALA A 123 -9.64 -1.03 -8.10
CA ALA A 123 -8.96 -0.52 -9.30
C ALA A 123 -9.66 -0.98 -10.58
N THR A 124 -10.08 -2.25 -10.62
CA THR A 124 -10.79 -2.84 -11.76
C THR A 124 -12.17 -2.20 -11.96
N GLY A 125 -12.94 -2.01 -10.88
CA GLY A 125 -14.27 -1.41 -10.93
C GLY A 125 -14.28 0.07 -11.34
N LEU A 126 -13.22 0.81 -10.99
CA LEU A 126 -13.07 2.23 -11.29
C LEU A 126 -12.28 2.52 -12.58
N TYR A 127 -11.92 1.47 -13.33
CA TYR A 127 -11.15 1.57 -14.58
C TYR A 127 -9.77 2.25 -14.42
N HIS A 128 -9.16 2.15 -13.24
CA HIS A 128 -7.80 2.60 -12.96
C HIS A 128 -6.76 1.55 -13.36
N ARG A 129 -5.50 1.96 -13.48
CA ARG A 129 -4.38 1.03 -13.68
C ARG A 129 -3.87 0.52 -12.34
N LEU A 130 -3.37 -0.70 -12.31
CA LEU A 130 -2.73 -1.29 -11.15
C LEU A 130 -1.23 -1.52 -11.42
N CYS A 131 -0.38 -1.01 -10.55
CA CYS A 131 1.04 -1.30 -10.50
C CYS A 131 1.35 -2.06 -9.21
N ILE A 132 2.29 -3.02 -9.24
CA ILE A 132 2.66 -3.79 -8.04
C ILE A 132 4.17 -3.71 -7.84
N VAL A 133 4.57 -3.33 -6.64
CA VAL A 133 5.95 -3.35 -6.14
C VAL A 133 5.97 -4.31 -4.96
N TYR A 134 6.43 -5.54 -5.20
CA TYR A 134 6.58 -6.54 -4.14
C TYR A 134 8.01 -6.46 -3.61
N VAL A 135 8.18 -6.15 -2.34
CA VAL A 135 9.48 -5.94 -1.70
C VAL A 135 9.69 -7.02 -0.65
N TYR A 136 10.86 -7.65 -0.66
CA TYR A 136 11.19 -8.76 0.23
C TYR A 136 12.67 -8.67 0.66
N PRO A 137 13.10 -9.41 1.69
CA PRO A 137 14.50 -9.46 2.09
C PRO A 137 15.43 -9.79 0.92
N GLY A 138 16.33 -8.85 0.59
CA GLY A 138 17.31 -9.02 -0.49
C GLY A 138 16.81 -8.74 -1.91
N GLY A 139 15.61 -8.17 -2.11
CA GLY A 139 15.18 -7.77 -3.44
C GLY A 139 13.78 -7.16 -3.53
N HIS A 140 13.38 -6.89 -4.77
CA HIS A 140 12.02 -6.48 -5.11
C HIS A 140 11.63 -7.02 -6.49
N SER A 141 10.34 -7.14 -6.72
CA SER A 141 9.73 -7.41 -8.02
C SER A 141 8.82 -6.24 -8.40
N PHE A 142 8.88 -5.85 -9.68
CA PHE A 142 8.09 -4.76 -10.23
C PHE A 142 7.19 -5.29 -11.34
N ILE A 143 5.89 -5.11 -11.19
CA ILE A 143 4.90 -5.36 -12.23
C ILE A 143 4.40 -3.98 -12.70
N PRO A 144 4.64 -3.62 -13.97
CA PRO A 144 4.29 -2.30 -14.48
C PRO A 144 2.78 -2.06 -14.43
N PRO A 145 2.32 -0.79 -14.55
CA PRO A 145 0.90 -0.47 -14.59
C PRO A 145 0.15 -1.27 -15.67
N VAL A 146 -0.79 -2.10 -15.24
CA VAL A 146 -1.68 -2.87 -16.13
C VAL A 146 -3.11 -2.36 -16.02
N LYS A 147 -3.89 -2.51 -17.09
CA LYS A 147 -5.30 -2.10 -17.15
C LYS A 147 -6.17 -3.27 -17.54
N GLY A 148 -7.40 -3.24 -17.05
CA GLY A 148 -8.44 -4.21 -17.41
C GLY A 148 -8.38 -5.46 -16.55
N ARG A 149 -9.57 -6.00 -16.28
CA ARG A 149 -9.81 -7.08 -15.34
C ARG A 149 -8.84 -8.26 -15.53
N LYS A 150 -8.71 -8.80 -16.74
CA LYS A 150 -7.84 -9.97 -17.01
C LYS A 150 -6.39 -9.74 -16.60
N GLN A 151 -5.81 -8.58 -16.95
CA GLN A 151 -4.41 -8.28 -16.66
C GLN A 151 -4.21 -8.03 -15.17
N ILE A 152 -5.12 -7.27 -14.54
CA ILE A 152 -5.08 -7.00 -13.10
C ILE A 152 -5.16 -8.30 -12.29
N LEU A 153 -6.15 -9.15 -12.58
CA LEU A 153 -6.30 -10.44 -11.88
C LEU A 153 -5.09 -11.35 -12.11
N SER A 154 -4.52 -11.37 -13.32
CA SER A 154 -3.29 -12.11 -13.60
C SER A 154 -2.10 -11.60 -12.78
N SER A 155 -1.93 -10.28 -12.66
CA SER A 155 -0.89 -9.67 -11.81
C SER A 155 -1.08 -9.99 -10.33
N MET A 156 -2.33 -10.03 -9.85
CA MET A 156 -2.64 -10.41 -8.47
C MET A 156 -2.38 -11.89 -8.19
N ILE A 157 -2.68 -12.79 -9.13
CA ILE A 157 -2.31 -14.21 -9.01
C ILE A 157 -0.79 -14.36 -8.86
N LYS A 158 -0.01 -13.61 -9.65
CA LYS A 158 1.46 -13.61 -9.52
C LYS A 158 1.92 -13.13 -8.14
N LEU A 159 1.30 -12.08 -7.61
CA LEU A 159 1.60 -11.56 -6.27
C LEU A 159 1.27 -12.59 -5.18
N PHE A 160 0.07 -13.17 -5.21
CA PHE A 160 -0.39 -14.14 -4.21
C PHE A 160 0.36 -15.47 -4.26
N ALA A 161 0.87 -15.85 -5.43
CA ALA A 161 1.68 -17.04 -5.58
C ALA A 161 3.15 -16.84 -5.15
N MET A 162 3.57 -15.62 -4.77
CA MET A 162 4.91 -15.38 -4.24
C MET A 162 5.11 -16.13 -2.93
N ASP A 163 6.28 -16.77 -2.83
CA ASP A 163 6.71 -17.42 -1.60
C ASP A 163 6.85 -16.42 -0.45
N PRO A 164 6.54 -16.84 0.79
CA PRO A 164 6.86 -16.04 1.96
C PRO A 164 8.38 -15.76 2.02
N PRO A 165 8.78 -14.63 2.60
CA PRO A 165 10.17 -14.26 2.70
C PRO A 165 10.97 -15.31 3.48
N SER A 166 12.18 -15.62 3.02
CA SER A 166 13.06 -16.52 3.77
C SER A 166 13.42 -15.93 5.13
N LEU A 167 13.37 -16.78 6.16
CA LEU A 167 13.81 -16.45 7.51
C LEU A 167 15.34 -16.51 7.66
N TRP A 168 16.02 -17.24 6.78
CA TRP A 168 17.47 -17.42 6.85
C TRP A 168 18.15 -17.52 5.47
N PRO A 169 19.32 -16.89 5.27
CA PRO A 169 19.88 -15.82 6.10
C PRO A 169 19.03 -14.56 6.02
N LEU A 170 18.94 -13.80 7.13
CA LEU A 170 18.22 -12.53 7.14
C LEU A 170 18.94 -11.52 6.24
N LYS A 171 18.21 -11.05 5.22
CA LYS A 171 18.67 -9.98 4.33
C LYS A 171 17.95 -8.69 4.66
N GLN A 172 18.61 -7.58 4.37
CA GLN A 172 17.97 -6.28 4.51
C GLN A 172 16.82 -6.17 3.50
N LEU A 173 15.68 -5.67 3.98
CA LEU A 173 14.58 -5.26 3.13
C LEU A 173 14.79 -3.79 2.75
N THR A 174 14.77 -3.49 1.45
CA THR A 174 14.93 -2.12 0.95
C THR A 174 13.94 -1.87 -0.17
N ILE A 175 13.07 -0.88 0.04
CA ILE A 175 12.13 -0.42 -0.98
C ILE A 175 12.92 0.43 -1.99
N PRO A 176 12.76 0.22 -3.30
CA PRO A 176 13.56 0.88 -4.33
C PRO A 176 13.06 2.31 -4.62
N TRP A 177 13.06 3.18 -3.61
CA TRP A 177 12.47 4.53 -3.64
C TRP A 177 12.92 5.39 -4.82
N SER A 178 14.23 5.44 -5.10
CA SER A 178 14.77 6.24 -6.20
C SER A 178 14.35 5.71 -7.58
N PHE A 179 14.15 4.39 -7.71
CA PHE A 179 13.60 3.78 -8.92
C PHE A 179 12.11 4.11 -9.08
N LEU A 180 11.32 4.04 -8.00
CA LEU A 180 9.90 4.39 -8.01
C LEU A 180 9.70 5.88 -8.38
N LEU A 181 10.51 6.77 -7.81
CA LEU A 181 10.47 8.20 -8.11
C LEU A 181 10.75 8.49 -9.59
N LYS A 182 11.65 7.73 -10.24
CA LYS A 182 11.98 7.89 -11.66
C LYS A 182 10.94 7.26 -12.59
N THR A 183 10.37 6.11 -12.19
CA THR A 183 9.58 5.25 -13.10
C THR A 183 8.08 5.55 -13.03
N LEU A 184 7.55 5.94 -11.87
CA LEU A 184 6.11 6.10 -11.69
C LEU A 184 5.62 7.46 -12.23
N PRO A 185 4.55 7.50 -13.04
CA PRO A 185 3.93 8.74 -13.51
C PRO A 185 3.30 9.56 -12.38
N ARG A 186 3.09 10.88 -12.59
CA ARG A 186 2.64 11.81 -11.54
C ARG A 186 1.24 11.51 -10.98
N ASN A 187 0.33 10.95 -11.77
CA ASN A 187 -1.00 10.48 -11.35
C ASN A 187 -1.00 9.15 -10.56
N THR A 188 0.09 8.88 -9.85
CA THR A 188 0.20 7.67 -9.03
C THR A 188 -0.27 7.93 -7.61
N VAL A 189 -1.15 7.06 -7.12
CA VAL A 189 -1.49 6.91 -5.71
C VAL A 189 -0.83 5.62 -5.21
N MET A 190 0.00 5.72 -4.19
CA MET A 190 0.77 4.60 -3.63
C MET A 190 0.09 4.10 -2.36
N PHE A 191 -0.27 2.82 -2.34
CA PHE A 191 -0.69 2.11 -1.13
C PHE A 191 0.50 1.31 -0.63
N TRP A 192 1.07 1.71 0.49
CA TRP A 192 2.15 0.97 1.12
C TRP A 192 1.58 0.07 2.20
N LEU A 193 1.63 -1.23 1.96
CA LEU A 193 1.11 -2.27 2.83
C LEU A 193 2.25 -2.99 3.55
N GLY A 194 2.13 -3.16 4.87
CA GLY A 194 3.14 -3.85 5.68
C GLY A 194 2.89 -3.67 7.18
N ASP A 195 3.91 -3.91 8.00
CA ASP A 195 3.84 -3.73 9.45
C ASP A 195 4.68 -2.55 9.99
N PHE A 196 5.42 -1.83 9.12
CA PHE A 196 6.09 -0.57 9.44
C PHE A 196 7.00 -0.61 10.68
N PRO A 197 8.04 -1.45 10.70
CA PRO A 197 9.04 -1.42 11.76
C PRO A 197 9.80 -0.09 11.77
N SER A 198 10.21 0.36 12.96
CA SER A 198 10.98 1.59 13.11
C SER A 198 12.30 1.49 12.34
N ARG A 199 12.56 2.47 11.47
CA ARG A 199 13.79 2.59 10.69
C ARG A 199 14.06 4.04 10.28
N PRO A 200 15.29 4.39 9.89
CA PRO A 200 15.56 5.71 9.33
C PRO A 200 14.70 5.99 8.10
N ILE A 201 14.16 7.21 8.02
CA ILE A 201 13.43 7.67 6.84
C ILE A 201 14.42 7.82 5.68
N CYS A 202 14.07 7.32 4.49
CA CYS A 202 14.93 7.44 3.32
C CYS A 202 15.05 8.92 2.87
N ARG A 203 16.17 9.26 2.22
CA ARG A 203 16.41 10.63 1.74
C ARG A 203 15.39 11.05 0.69
N GLU A 204 14.92 10.10 -0.11
CA GLU A 204 13.92 10.31 -1.16
C GLU A 204 12.50 10.56 -0.62
N TRP A 205 12.24 10.33 0.67
CA TRP A 205 10.89 10.38 1.23
C TRP A 205 10.19 11.72 1.01
N ILE A 206 10.92 12.83 1.16
CA ILE A 206 10.37 14.19 0.95
C ILE A 206 9.95 14.38 -0.51
N ALA A 207 10.79 13.96 -1.46
CA ALA A 207 10.51 14.07 -2.89
C ALA A 207 9.36 13.14 -3.33
N LEU A 208 9.27 11.95 -2.75
CA LEU A 208 8.17 11.02 -2.97
C LEU A 208 6.86 11.57 -2.41
N SER A 209 6.88 12.06 -1.17
CA SER A 209 5.69 12.56 -0.48
C SER A 209 5.17 13.86 -1.07
N SER A 210 6.02 14.67 -1.70
CA SER A 210 5.59 15.86 -2.44
C SER A 210 4.99 15.51 -3.80
N ARG A 211 5.57 14.53 -4.52
CA ARG A 211 5.14 14.15 -5.87
C ARG A 211 3.92 13.23 -5.89
N PHE A 212 3.90 12.24 -5.02
CA PHE A 212 2.86 11.21 -4.99
C PHE A 212 1.98 11.37 -3.77
N GLU A 213 0.79 10.82 -3.90
CA GLU A 213 -0.03 10.54 -2.75
C GLU A 213 0.33 9.17 -2.20
N ILE A 214 0.67 9.09 -0.91
CA ILE A 214 1.13 7.85 -0.29
C ILE A 214 0.24 7.57 0.93
N LEU A 215 -0.41 6.41 0.90
CA LEU A 215 -1.28 5.91 1.94
C LEU A 215 -0.63 4.70 2.59
N GLY A 216 -0.44 4.79 3.90
CA GLY A 216 0.12 3.71 4.69
C GLY A 216 -0.98 2.79 5.24
N PHE A 217 -0.92 1.50 4.90
CA PHE A 217 -1.82 0.46 5.41
C PHE A 217 -1.05 -0.51 6.29
N ARG A 218 -1.15 -0.31 7.61
CA ARG A 218 -0.45 -1.12 8.62
C ARG A 218 -1.29 -2.30 9.07
N VAL A 219 -0.74 -3.50 9.09
CA VAL A 219 -1.39 -4.66 9.73
C VAL A 219 -0.72 -4.95 11.07
N GLU A 220 -1.54 -5.18 12.08
CA GLU A 220 -1.14 -5.44 13.46
C GLU A 220 -1.85 -6.69 13.99
N ASP A 221 -1.17 -7.37 14.90
CA ASP A 221 -1.73 -8.52 15.60
C ASP A 221 -2.18 -8.15 17.02
N PRO A 222 -3.27 -8.73 17.56
CA PRO A 222 -3.71 -8.48 18.94
C PRO A 222 -2.62 -8.66 19.99
N TRP A 223 -1.73 -9.64 19.83
CA TRP A 223 -0.63 -9.89 20.77
C TRP A 223 0.52 -8.89 20.63
N GLU A 224 0.65 -8.21 19.49
CA GLU A 224 1.55 -7.05 19.38
C GLU A 224 1.04 -5.87 20.21
N TYR A 225 -0.28 -5.73 20.37
CA TYR A 225 -0.91 -4.69 21.18
C TYR A 225 -0.96 -5.07 22.67
N ALA A 226 -1.54 -6.21 22.99
CA ALA A 226 -1.70 -6.69 24.35
C ALA A 226 -1.20 -8.14 24.44
N LEU A 227 -0.12 -8.36 25.18
CA LEU A 227 0.35 -9.73 25.46
C LEU A 227 -0.75 -10.54 26.15
N PRO A 228 -0.85 -11.86 25.88
CA PRO A 228 -1.79 -12.73 26.57
C PRO A 228 -1.51 -12.71 28.08
N GLN A 229 -2.55 -12.69 28.90
CA GLN A 229 -2.41 -12.52 30.35
C GLN A 229 -1.99 -13.82 31.04
N LYS A 230 -0.98 -13.74 31.91
CA LYS A 230 -0.55 -14.82 32.84
C LYS A 230 -0.23 -16.15 32.15
N GLU A 231 0.34 -16.08 30.95
CA GLU A 231 0.76 -17.26 30.21
C GLU A 231 2.26 -17.21 30.00
N SER A 232 2.94 -18.31 30.36
CA SER A 232 4.28 -18.57 29.83
C SER A 232 4.13 -19.53 28.66
N PHE A 233 4.61 -19.13 27.49
CA PHE A 233 4.53 -19.95 26.29
C PHE A 233 5.87 -20.00 25.59
N LEU A 234 6.05 -21.02 24.75
CA LEU A 234 7.19 -21.13 23.87
C LEU A 234 6.83 -20.44 22.56
N ALA A 235 7.62 -19.45 22.17
CA ALA A 235 7.53 -18.79 20.87
C ALA A 235 8.73 -19.19 20.04
N PHE A 236 8.52 -19.51 18.77
CA PHE A 236 9.64 -19.59 17.83
C PHE A 236 9.97 -18.18 17.36
N ASP A 237 11.21 -17.73 17.60
CA ASP A 237 11.72 -16.49 17.04
C ASP A 237 12.27 -16.77 15.62
N PRO A 238 11.55 -16.37 14.56
CA PRO A 238 11.94 -16.65 13.19
C PRO A 238 13.20 -15.89 12.77
N ILE A 239 13.60 -14.84 13.51
CA ILE A 239 14.78 -14.04 13.23
C ILE A 239 16.03 -14.73 13.79
N SER A 240 15.99 -15.21 15.03
CA SER A 240 17.12 -15.92 15.65
C SER A 240 17.16 -17.42 15.36
N GLY A 241 16.07 -17.99 14.82
CA GLY A 241 15.95 -19.43 14.57
C GLY A 241 15.88 -20.26 15.86
N ARG A 242 15.45 -19.68 16.97
CA ARG A 242 15.43 -20.30 18.29
C ARG A 242 14.02 -20.30 18.88
N VAL A 243 13.73 -21.32 19.69
CA VAL A 243 12.55 -21.31 20.55
C VAL A 243 12.89 -20.54 21.82
N VAL A 244 12.13 -19.49 22.08
CA VAL A 244 12.27 -18.63 23.26
C VAL A 244 11.07 -18.84 24.19
N LYS A 245 11.33 -18.97 25.49
CA LYS A 245 10.27 -18.95 26.49
C LYS A 245 9.88 -17.49 26.77
N VAL A 246 8.64 -17.14 26.49
CA VAL A 246 8.09 -15.82 26.75
C VAL A 246 7.23 -15.90 28.00
N ASP A 247 7.61 -15.15 29.03
CA ASP A 247 6.84 -15.00 30.26
C ASP A 247 6.15 -13.63 30.27
N THR A 248 4.85 -13.60 29.94
CA THR A 248 4.12 -12.34 29.86
C THR A 248 3.82 -11.72 31.23
N ALA A 249 4.03 -12.46 32.32
CA ALA A 249 3.89 -11.93 33.68
C ALA A 249 5.09 -11.06 34.08
N HIS A 250 6.26 -11.28 33.47
CA HIS A 250 7.48 -10.55 33.81
C HIS A 250 7.39 -9.06 33.47
N PRO A 251 7.60 -8.13 34.44
CA PRO A 251 7.47 -6.69 34.21
C PRO A 251 8.33 -6.16 33.06
N ASP A 252 9.56 -6.66 32.92
CA ASP A 252 10.48 -6.24 31.83
C ASP A 252 9.99 -6.61 30.43
N ILE A 253 9.23 -7.69 30.28
CA ILE A 253 8.68 -8.07 28.97
C ILE A 253 7.59 -7.06 28.57
N LYS A 254 6.70 -6.70 29.50
CA LYS A 254 5.69 -5.65 29.28
C LYS A 254 6.33 -4.30 28.97
N LYS A 255 7.37 -3.92 29.71
CA LYS A 255 8.10 -2.66 29.49
C LYS A 255 8.78 -2.63 28.11
N ARG A 256 9.42 -3.72 27.70
CA ARG A 256 10.04 -3.84 26.37
C ARG A 256 9.01 -3.79 25.24
N GLN A 257 7.88 -4.49 25.40
CA GLN A 257 6.79 -4.43 24.43
C GLN A 257 6.25 -3.00 24.28
N GLN A 258 5.95 -2.32 25.40
CA GLN A 258 5.44 -0.95 25.38
C GLN A 258 6.41 0.01 24.68
N LYS A 259 7.72 -0.11 24.96
CA LYS A 259 8.76 0.68 24.29
C LYS A 259 8.77 0.42 22.79
N TRP A 260 8.83 -0.85 22.37
CA TRP A 260 8.81 -1.24 20.97
C TRP A 260 7.57 -0.73 20.23
N ARG A 261 6.39 -0.83 20.85
CA ARG A 261 5.13 -0.30 20.32
C ARG A 261 5.19 1.21 20.12
N LEU A 262 5.65 1.95 21.13
CA LEU A 262 5.74 3.41 21.06
C LEU A 262 6.69 3.86 19.94
N GLU A 263 7.83 3.19 19.77
CA GLU A 263 8.77 3.46 18.68
C GLU A 263 8.14 3.19 17.30
N LYS A 264 7.43 2.07 17.16
CA LYS A 264 6.70 1.69 15.93
C LYS A 264 5.58 2.70 15.60
N ASP A 265 4.82 3.14 16.60
CA ASP A 265 3.75 4.12 16.44
C ASP A 265 4.26 5.52 16.11
N ASN A 266 5.37 5.94 16.73
CA ASN A 266 6.00 7.22 16.43
C ASN A 266 6.55 7.24 15.01
N TYR A 267 7.21 6.16 14.58
CA TYR A 267 7.66 6.01 13.20
C TYR A 267 6.49 6.03 12.21
N TRP A 268 5.41 5.33 12.53
CA TRP A 268 4.21 5.30 11.69
C TRP A 268 3.58 6.67 11.49
N LYS A 269 3.44 7.42 12.59
CA LYS A 269 2.92 8.79 12.56
C LYS A 269 3.86 9.77 11.86
N SER A 270 5.18 9.56 11.93
CA SER A 270 6.14 10.44 11.25
C SER A 270 6.13 10.26 9.74
N LEU A 271 5.95 9.03 9.24
CA LEU A 271 5.76 8.78 7.80
C LEU A 271 4.45 9.35 7.28
N PHE A 272 3.36 9.18 8.03
CA PHE A 272 2.00 9.49 7.58
C PHE A 272 1.30 10.41 8.56
N PRO A 273 1.68 11.69 8.71
CA PRO A 273 1.19 12.56 9.79
C PRO A 273 -0.32 12.83 9.72
N GLY A 274 -0.90 12.87 8.51
CA GLY A 274 -2.33 13.09 8.32
C GLY A 274 -3.21 11.92 8.81
N LYS A 275 -4.38 12.24 9.36
CA LYS A 275 -5.37 11.21 9.76
C LYS A 275 -5.76 10.33 8.56
N PHE A 276 -5.98 10.94 7.40
CA PHE A 276 -6.41 10.25 6.17
C PHE A 276 -5.27 9.74 5.30
N SER A 277 -4.03 9.76 5.79
CA SER A 277 -2.87 9.18 5.11
C SER A 277 -2.45 7.80 5.65
N ARG A 278 -3.11 7.32 6.72
CA ARG A 278 -2.78 6.03 7.34
C ARG A 278 -4.03 5.28 7.83
N CYS A 279 -4.06 3.97 7.62
CA CYS A 279 -5.06 3.06 8.15
C CYS A 279 -4.36 1.88 8.82
N SER A 280 -4.82 1.47 10.00
CA SER A 280 -4.26 0.31 10.71
C SER A 280 -5.31 -0.79 10.82
N PHE A 281 -4.98 -2.03 10.49
CA PHE A 281 -5.87 -3.18 10.49
C PHE A 281 -5.43 -4.15 11.59
N LEU A 282 -6.39 -4.60 12.39
CA LEU A 282 -6.13 -5.57 13.46
C LEU A 282 -6.56 -6.96 12.97
N LEU A 283 -5.69 -7.95 13.10
CA LEU A 283 -6.05 -9.34 12.80
C LEU A 283 -7.27 -9.80 13.62
N GLY A 284 -8.13 -10.60 12.99
CA GLY A 284 -9.40 -11.03 13.57
C GLY A 284 -10.57 -10.05 13.37
N THR A 285 -10.32 -8.84 12.85
CA THR A 285 -11.39 -7.89 12.48
C THR A 285 -11.70 -7.93 10.98
N PRO A 286 -12.96 -7.64 10.55
CA PRO A 286 -13.29 -7.56 9.13
C PRO A 286 -12.48 -6.48 8.39
N LEU A 287 -11.59 -6.90 7.49
CA LEU A 287 -10.66 -6.00 6.78
C LEU A 287 -11.38 -5.10 5.77
N PHE A 288 -12.31 -5.66 4.99
CA PHE A 288 -13.00 -4.92 3.92
C PHE A 288 -13.84 -3.74 4.43
N PRO A 289 -14.78 -3.91 5.39
CA PRO A 289 -15.56 -2.77 5.91
C PRO A 289 -14.69 -1.64 6.45
N LYS A 290 -13.60 -1.99 7.14
CA LYS A 290 -12.63 -1.02 7.67
C LYS A 290 -11.91 -0.25 6.57
N LEU A 291 -11.48 -0.96 5.52
CA LEU A 291 -10.88 -0.34 4.34
C LEU A 291 -11.86 0.64 3.68
N MET A 292 -13.10 0.21 3.47
CA MET A 292 -14.12 1.05 2.82
C MET A 292 -14.45 2.28 3.65
N HIS A 293 -14.63 2.14 4.96
CA HIS A 293 -14.84 3.26 5.87
C HIS A 293 -13.73 4.30 5.77
N PHE A 294 -12.46 3.86 5.82
CA PHE A 294 -11.31 4.74 5.68
C PHE A 294 -11.31 5.49 4.33
N LEU A 295 -11.61 4.79 3.23
CA LEU A 295 -11.66 5.37 1.89
C LEU A 295 -12.81 6.39 1.74
N VAL A 296 -14.00 6.10 2.29
CA VAL A 296 -15.16 6.99 2.22
C VAL A 296 -14.97 8.24 3.06
N GLU A 297 -14.50 8.11 4.32
CA GLU A 297 -14.21 9.28 5.17
C GLU A 297 -13.24 10.24 4.49
N ARG A 298 -12.29 9.69 3.75
CA ARG A 298 -11.28 10.45 3.02
C ARG A 298 -11.86 11.17 1.80
N SER A 299 -12.87 10.64 1.10
CA SER A 299 -13.49 11.34 -0.04
C SER A 299 -14.26 12.61 0.32
N ILE A 300 -14.63 12.75 1.60
CA ILE A 300 -15.43 13.86 2.12
C ILE A 300 -14.56 15.08 2.46
N VAL A 301 -13.24 14.89 2.59
CA VAL A 301 -12.24 15.90 2.99
C VAL A 301 -11.40 16.34 1.79
#